data_AF-A0A7S2ASK2-F1
#
_entry.id   AF-A0A7S2ASK2-F1
#
_cell.length_a   1.000
_cell.length_b   1.000
_cell.length_c   1.000
_cell.angle_alpha   90.00
_cell.angle_beta   90.00
_cell.angle_gamma   90.00
#
_symmetry.space_group_name_H-M   'P 1'
#
loop_
_entity.id
_entity.type
_entity.pdbx_description
1 polymer ?
#
loop_
_entity_poly.entity_id
_entity_poly.type
_entity_poly.pdbx_seq_one_letter_code
_entity_poly.pdbx_strand_id
1 'polypeptide(L)'
;LFVGVSMMVVALTLIAVAFLFRECQTPGKSLADCNADDVGLPKGWALATVAALMVYVSGYQVGFGPIAWLMISEVFPLKVRGSALSVAAMVNFSANIVMAILTPVLLHLLAPWGIFAIFLGLAGVSLLFVYVFVPETRGKSLEEIETL
;
A
#
# COMPACT_ATOMS: atom_id res chain seq x y z
N LEU A 1 11.36 -8.56 -3.47
CA LEU A 1 10.34 -8.04 -2.54
C LEU A 1 10.80 -6.72 -1.92
N PHE A 2 11.97 -6.72 -1.26
CA PHE A 2 12.55 -5.54 -0.60
C PHE A 2 12.62 -4.27 -1.45
N VAL A 3 13.05 -4.33 -2.71
CA VAL A 3 13.16 -3.13 -3.58
C VAL A 3 11.81 -2.44 -3.76
N GLY A 4 10.75 -3.20 -4.08
CA GLY A 4 9.41 -2.64 -4.25
C GLY A 4 8.83 -2.10 -2.95
N VAL A 5 9.06 -2.80 -1.84
CA VAL A 5 8.64 -2.39 -0.50
C VAL A 5 9.34 -1.09 -0.08
N SER A 6 10.66 -0.97 -0.27
CA SER A 6 11.41 0.26 0.01
C SER A 6 10.92 1.44 -0.84
N MET A 7 10.61 1.22 -2.12
CA MET A 7 10.02 2.26 -2.99
C MET A 7 8.65 2.72 -2.49
N MET A 8 7.80 1.79 -2.04
CA MET A 8 6.49 2.11 -1.47
C MET A 8 6.61 2.93 -0.19
N VAL A 9 7.56 2.61 0.69
CA VAL A 9 7.80 3.37 1.95
C VAL A 9 8.28 4.78 1.68
N VAL A 10 9.23 4.95 0.76
CA VAL A 10 9.73 6.28 0.38
C VAL A 10 8.60 7.12 -0.22
N ALA A 11 7.80 6.54 -1.11
CA ALA A 11 6.66 7.22 -1.71
C ALA A 11 5.61 7.64 -0.67
N LEU A 12 5.27 6.75 0.26
CA LEU A 12 4.32 7.02 1.33
C LEU A 12 4.82 8.08 2.32
N THR A 13 6.11 8.07 2.63
CA THR A 13 6.73 9.10 3.48
C THR A 13 6.68 10.46 2.79
N LEU A 14 6.95 10.52 1.49
CA LEU A 14 6.89 11.76 0.71
C LEU A 14 5.45 12.31 0.63
N ILE A 15 4.47 11.43 0.48
CA ILE A 15 3.04 11.78 0.54
C ILE A 15 2.70 12.34 1.93
N ALA A 16 3.09 11.65 3.00
CA ALA A 16 2.82 12.10 4.37
C ALA A 16 3.44 13.47 4.67
N VAL A 17 4.67 13.73 4.21
CA VAL A 17 5.34 15.03 4.33
C VAL A 17 4.63 16.10 3.51
N ALA A 18 4.17 15.79 2.29
CA ALA A 18 3.41 16.74 1.48
C ALA A 18 2.15 17.22 2.21
N PHE A 19 1.42 16.31 2.86
CA PHE A 19 0.21 16.64 3.64
C PHE A 19 0.47 17.49 4.90
N LEU A 20 1.72 17.68 5.35
CA LEU A 20 2.06 18.66 6.40
C LEU A 20 1.96 20.10 5.91
N PHE A 21 2.16 20.35 4.61
CA PHE A 21 2.09 21.66 3.97
C PHE A 21 0.71 21.95 3.38
N ARG A 22 -0.34 21.36 3.96
CA ARG A 22 -1.73 21.58 3.54
C ARG A 22 -2.14 23.04 3.77
N GLU A 23 -2.80 23.61 2.77
CA GLU A 23 -3.29 24.99 2.80
C GLU A 23 -4.80 24.99 2.49
N CYS A 24 -5.51 25.99 2.98
CA CYS A 24 -6.87 26.24 2.52
C CYS A 24 -6.84 26.80 1.12
N GLN A 25 -7.54 26.13 0.19
CA GLN A 25 -7.71 26.62 -1.17
C GLN A 25 -8.59 27.89 -1.20
N THR A 26 -9.36 28.15 -0.13
CA THR A 26 -10.19 29.37 0.01
C THR A 26 -9.33 30.59 0.39
N PRO A 27 -9.37 31.68 -0.38
CA PRO A 27 -8.58 32.88 -0.09
C PRO A 27 -8.99 33.51 1.25
N GLY A 28 -8.00 33.75 2.12
CA GLY A 28 -8.19 34.55 3.34
C GLY A 28 -8.66 33.79 4.59
N LYS A 29 -8.79 32.46 4.54
CA LYS A 29 -9.11 31.63 5.71
C LYS A 29 -7.87 30.87 6.21
N SER A 30 -7.69 30.86 7.53
CA SER A 30 -6.71 29.99 8.18
C SER A 30 -7.22 28.55 8.21
N LEU A 31 -6.30 27.58 8.33
CA LEU A 31 -6.60 26.15 8.34
C LEU A 31 -7.65 25.74 9.40
N ALA A 32 -7.80 26.54 10.46
CA ALA A 32 -8.76 26.32 11.55
C ALA A 32 -10.23 26.59 11.16
N ASP A 33 -10.50 27.44 10.16
CA ASP A 33 -11.85 27.88 9.76
C ASP A 33 -12.30 27.29 8.41
N CYS A 34 -11.59 26.28 7.94
CA CYS A 34 -11.78 25.67 6.63
C CYS A 34 -12.70 24.45 6.69
N ASN A 35 -13.58 24.33 5.70
CA ASN A 35 -14.28 23.08 5.47
C ASN A 35 -13.29 22.02 4.96
N ALA A 36 -13.53 20.77 5.34
CA ALA A 36 -12.62 19.66 5.01
C ALA A 36 -12.47 19.42 3.49
N ASP A 37 -13.47 19.84 2.70
CA ASP A 37 -13.47 19.73 1.24
C ASP A 37 -12.61 20.80 0.55
N ASP A 38 -12.29 21.90 1.25
CA ASP A 38 -11.51 23.03 0.73
C ASP A 38 -10.02 22.94 1.12
N VAL A 39 -9.62 21.89 1.85
CA VAL A 39 -8.24 21.64 2.26
C VAL A 39 -7.48 21.02 1.09
N GLY A 40 -6.56 21.78 0.52
CA GLY A 40 -5.78 21.40 -0.66
C GLY A 40 -4.29 21.44 -0.41
N LEU A 41 -3.53 20.99 -1.39
CA LEU A 41 -2.08 21.16 -1.44
C LEU A 41 -1.73 22.30 -2.40
N PRO A 42 -0.67 23.07 -2.13
CA PRO A 42 -0.11 23.99 -3.12
C PRO A 42 0.21 23.24 -4.41
N LYS A 43 0.06 23.90 -5.57
CA LYS A 43 0.22 23.26 -6.90
C LYS A 43 1.49 22.40 -7.03
N GLY A 44 2.61 22.84 -6.45
CA GLY A 44 3.87 22.09 -6.46
C GLY A 44 3.81 20.78 -5.66
N TRP A 45 3.26 20.82 -4.45
CA TRP A 45 3.11 19.63 -3.59
C TRP A 45 2.02 18.68 -4.08
N ALA A 46 0.97 19.21 -4.71
CA ALA A 46 -0.06 18.40 -5.36
C ALA A 46 0.55 17.53 -6.48
N LEU A 47 1.39 18.12 -7.35
CA LEU A 47 2.07 17.38 -8.42
C LEU A 47 3.06 16.34 -7.85
N ALA A 48 3.82 16.72 -6.81
CA ALA A 48 4.75 15.81 -6.13
C ALA A 48 4.02 14.60 -5.50
N THR A 49 2.84 14.83 -4.91
CA THR A 49 2.02 13.76 -4.31
C THR A 49 1.51 12.80 -5.38
N VAL A 50 1.07 13.30 -6.52
CA VAL A 50 0.65 12.46 -7.66
C VAL A 50 1.83 11.63 -8.19
N ALA A 51 3.00 12.25 -8.37
CA ALA A 51 4.21 11.54 -8.79
C ALA A 51 4.61 10.45 -7.77
N ALA A 52 4.54 10.75 -6.47
CA ALA A 52 4.80 9.80 -5.40
C ALA A 52 3.82 8.62 -5.43
N LEU A 53 2.53 8.88 -5.65
CA LEU A 53 1.53 7.82 -5.84
C LEU A 53 1.87 6.92 -7.02
N MET A 54 2.35 7.48 -8.14
CA MET A 54 2.81 6.67 -9.28
C MET A 54 4.03 5.81 -8.93
N VAL A 55 4.97 6.34 -8.14
CA VAL A 55 6.12 5.56 -7.64
C VAL A 55 5.67 4.47 -6.68
N TYR A 56 4.69 4.73 -5.81
CA TYR A 56 4.09 3.73 -4.94
C TYR A 56 3.47 2.58 -5.74
N VAL A 57 2.63 2.90 -6.73
CA VAL A 57 2.02 1.89 -7.62
C VAL A 57 3.09 1.12 -8.37
N SER A 58 4.13 1.79 -8.88
CA SER A 58 5.25 1.14 -9.58
C SER A 58 6.02 0.19 -8.65
N GLY A 59 6.27 0.60 -7.39
CA GLY A 59 6.90 -0.23 -6.37
C GLY A 59 6.07 -1.47 -6.03
N TYR A 60 4.75 -1.33 -5.97
CA TYR A 60 3.83 -2.46 -5.80
C TYR A 60 3.92 -3.44 -6.97
N GLN A 61 3.95 -2.95 -8.21
CA GLN A 61 4.03 -3.79 -9.41
C GLN A 61 5.39 -4.49 -9.59
N VAL A 62 6.49 -3.89 -9.13
CA VAL A 62 7.82 -4.51 -9.18
C VAL A 62 8.05 -5.46 -8.00
N GLY A 63 7.45 -5.16 -6.86
CA GLY A 63 7.58 -5.94 -5.63
C GLY A 63 6.39 -6.87 -5.42
N PHE A 64 5.41 -6.38 -4.68
CA PHE A 64 4.35 -7.19 -4.10
C PHE A 64 3.52 -7.96 -5.13
N GLY A 65 3.21 -7.34 -6.28
CA GLY A 65 2.37 -7.92 -7.32
C GLY A 65 2.89 -9.28 -7.80
N PRO A 66 3.99 -9.34 -8.58
CA PRO A 66 4.50 -10.59 -9.14
C PRO A 66 5.19 -11.47 -8.10
N ILE A 67 5.87 -10.88 -7.10
CA ILE A 67 6.69 -11.66 -6.16
C ILE A 67 5.84 -12.41 -5.15
N ALA A 68 4.70 -11.86 -4.69
CA ALA A 68 3.83 -12.59 -3.77
C ALA A 68 3.27 -13.88 -4.39
N TRP A 69 2.87 -13.83 -5.67
CA TRP A 69 2.40 -15.01 -6.40
C TRP A 69 3.52 -16.02 -6.67
N LEU A 70 4.72 -15.53 -7.01
CA LEU A 70 5.90 -16.37 -7.17
C LEU A 70 6.26 -17.09 -5.87
N MET A 71 6.30 -16.38 -4.74
CA MET A 71 6.60 -16.94 -3.42
C MET A 71 5.69 -18.12 -3.06
N ILE A 72 4.38 -17.99 -3.31
CA ILE A 72 3.43 -19.09 -3.07
C ILE A 72 3.79 -20.31 -3.95
N SER A 73 4.26 -20.09 -5.17
CA SER A 73 4.71 -21.20 -6.02
C SER A 73 6.05 -21.80 -5.59
N GLU A 74 6.91 -21.07 -4.89
CA GLU A 74 8.25 -21.53 -4.47
C GLU A 74 8.24 -22.18 -3.09
N VAL A 75 7.43 -21.68 -2.16
CA VAL A 75 7.35 -22.16 -0.76
C VAL A 75 6.56 -23.45 -0.62
N PHE A 76 5.52 -23.65 -1.44
CA PHE A 76 4.66 -24.83 -1.30
C PHE A 76 5.10 -26.01 -2.18
N PRO A 77 5.17 -27.23 -1.62
CA PRO A 77 5.51 -28.43 -2.37
C PRO A 77 4.49 -28.71 -3.47
N LEU A 78 4.94 -29.30 -4.58
CA LEU A 78 4.13 -29.49 -5.80
C LEU A 78 2.78 -30.17 -5.55
N LYS A 79 2.70 -31.05 -4.56
CA LYS A 79 1.49 -31.82 -4.22
C LYS A 79 0.35 -30.96 -3.65
N VAL A 80 0.65 -29.85 -2.97
CA VAL A 80 -0.36 -28.99 -2.31
C VAL A 80 -0.44 -27.59 -2.90
N ARG A 81 0.49 -27.23 -3.80
CA ARG A 81 0.60 -25.91 -4.42
C ARG A 81 -0.70 -25.42 -5.06
N GLY A 82 -1.42 -26.30 -5.75
CA GLY A 82 -2.70 -25.95 -6.39
C GLY A 82 -3.77 -25.51 -5.38
N SER A 83 -3.90 -26.22 -4.26
CA SER A 83 -4.82 -25.87 -3.17
C SER A 83 -4.36 -24.63 -2.39
N ALA A 84 -3.05 -24.46 -2.20
CA ALA A 84 -2.51 -23.26 -1.57
C ALA A 84 -2.76 -22.00 -2.41
N LEU A 85 -2.56 -22.08 -3.72
CA LEU A 85 -2.83 -20.99 -4.67
C LEU A 85 -4.32 -20.61 -4.69
N SER A 86 -5.24 -21.58 -4.66
CA SER A 86 -6.67 -21.30 -4.69
C SER A 86 -7.16 -20.62 -3.41
N VAL A 87 -6.68 -21.05 -2.24
CA VAL A 87 -6.98 -20.38 -0.96
C VAL A 87 -6.40 -18.97 -0.94
N ALA A 88 -5.15 -18.79 -1.38
CA ALA A 88 -4.52 -17.47 -1.47
C ALA A 88 -5.29 -16.52 -2.40
N ALA A 89 -5.73 -17.02 -3.56
CA ALA A 89 -6.56 -16.25 -4.49
C ALA A 89 -7.92 -15.89 -3.89
N MET A 90 -8.59 -16.83 -3.23
CA MET A 90 -9.86 -16.58 -2.56
C MET A 90 -9.73 -15.47 -1.50
N VAL A 91 -8.69 -15.51 -0.67
CA VAL A 91 -8.43 -14.48 0.34
C VAL A 91 -8.13 -13.13 -0.33
N ASN A 92 -7.31 -13.11 -1.38
CA ASN A 92 -6.97 -11.88 -2.11
C ASN A 92 -8.21 -11.21 -2.73
N PHE A 93 -9.02 -11.98 -3.48
CA PHE A 93 -10.22 -11.43 -4.10
C PHE A 93 -11.29 -11.04 -3.08
N SER A 94 -11.41 -11.79 -1.97
CA SER A 94 -12.33 -11.41 -0.88
C SER A 94 -11.93 -10.07 -0.25
N ALA A 95 -10.63 -9.88 0.02
CA ALA A 95 -10.12 -8.60 0.54
C ALA A 95 -10.38 -7.45 -0.45
N ASN A 96 -10.22 -7.68 -1.76
CA ASN A 96 -10.54 -6.69 -2.78
C ASN A 96 -12.03 -6.31 -2.79
N ILE A 97 -12.94 -7.27 -2.63
CA ILE A 97 -14.38 -7.01 -2.52
C ILE A 97 -14.69 -6.18 -1.29
N VAL A 98 -14.11 -6.54 -0.13
CA VAL A 98 -14.28 -5.79 1.11
C VAL A 98 -13.83 -4.34 0.92
N MET A 99 -12.65 -4.12 0.31
CA MET A 99 -12.15 -2.77 0.04
C MET A 99 -13.03 -2.01 -0.94
N ALA A 100 -13.56 -2.65 -1.99
CA ALA A 100 -14.46 -2.01 -2.94
C ALA A 100 -15.76 -1.50 -2.28
N ILE A 101 -16.29 -2.24 -1.31
CA ILE A 101 -17.49 -1.85 -0.54
C ILE A 101 -17.14 -0.80 0.52
N LEU A 102 -16.01 -0.96 1.19
CA LEU A 102 -15.60 -0.13 2.32
C LEU A 102 -15.16 1.28 1.88
N THR A 103 -14.52 1.40 0.71
CA THR A 103 -14.02 2.69 0.18
C THR A 103 -15.09 3.79 0.05
N PRO A 104 -16.25 3.57 -0.60
CA PRO A 104 -17.29 4.61 -0.69
C PRO A 104 -17.89 4.96 0.68
N VAL A 105 -17.98 3.99 1.60
CA VAL A 105 -18.44 4.23 2.97
C VAL A 105 -17.46 5.15 3.71
N LEU A 106 -16.15 4.92 3.57
CA LEU A 106 -15.12 5.80 4.12
C LEU A 106 -15.15 7.19 3.49
N LEU A 107 -15.41 7.30 2.19
CA LEU A 107 -15.53 8.59 1.48
C LEU A 107 -16.70 9.44 1.98
N HIS A 108 -17.77 8.82 2.48
CA HIS A 108 -18.88 9.54 3.09
C HIS A 108 -18.66 9.88 4.57
N LEU A 109 -17.87 9.09 5.30
CA LEU A 109 -17.69 9.24 6.75
C LEU A 109 -16.47 10.08 7.12
N LEU A 110 -15.42 10.07 6.30
CA LEU A 110 -14.16 10.75 6.55
C LEU A 110 -13.85 11.73 5.42
N ALA A 111 -13.31 12.88 5.80
CA ALA A 111 -12.66 13.78 4.86
C ALA A 111 -11.51 13.05 4.13
N PRO A 112 -11.18 13.44 2.87
CA PRO A 112 -10.20 12.73 2.04
C PRO A 112 -8.86 12.46 2.74
N TRP A 113 -8.39 13.40 3.57
CA TRP A 113 -7.15 13.26 4.35
C TRP A 113 -7.18 12.05 5.32
N GLY A 114 -8.33 11.77 5.94
CA GLY A 114 -8.48 10.68 6.90
C GLY A 114 -8.41 9.31 6.22
N ILE A 115 -8.88 9.23 4.98
CA ILE A 115 -8.84 8.01 4.17
C ILE A 115 -7.40 7.70 3.77
N PHE A 116 -6.65 8.70 3.27
CA PHE A 116 -5.23 8.54 2.95
C PHE A 116 -4.38 8.17 4.18
N ALA A 117 -4.71 8.71 5.36
CA ALA A 117 -4.04 8.35 6.61
C ALA A 117 -4.30 6.89 7.02
N ILE A 118 -5.53 6.38 6.84
CA ILE A 118 -5.87 4.97 7.10
C ILE A 118 -5.11 4.06 6.12
N PHE A 119 -5.07 4.41 4.84
CA PHE A 119 -4.31 3.66 3.84
C PHE A 119 -2.80 3.65 4.15
N LEU A 120 -2.25 4.78 4.60
CA LEU A 120 -0.86 4.88 5.05
C LEU A 120 -0.59 3.95 6.25
N GLY A 121 -1.49 3.95 7.23
CA GLY A 121 -1.40 3.06 8.40
C GLY A 121 -1.45 1.58 7.99
N LEU A 122 -2.38 1.20 7.14
CA LEU A 122 -2.52 -0.18 6.65
C LEU A 122 -1.29 -0.62 5.85
N ALA A 123 -0.74 0.26 5.02
CA ALA A 123 0.50 0.01 4.29
C ALA A 123 1.70 -0.15 5.23
N GLY A 124 1.77 0.63 6.32
CA GLY A 124 2.80 0.50 7.36
C GLY A 124 2.72 -0.82 8.12
N VAL A 125 1.51 -1.29 8.46
CA VAL A 125 1.33 -2.61 9.08
C VAL A 125 1.73 -3.74 8.13
N SER A 126 1.35 -3.63 6.85
CA SER A 126 1.74 -4.60 5.81
C SER A 126 3.26 -4.67 5.65
N LEU A 127 3.95 -3.52 5.65
CA LEU A 127 5.41 -3.44 5.64
C LEU A 127 6.03 -4.17 6.83
N LEU A 128 5.54 -3.89 8.05
CA LEU A 128 6.06 -4.50 9.27
C LEU A 128 5.85 -6.02 9.23
N PHE A 129 4.69 -6.47 8.77
CA PHE A 129 4.39 -7.88 8.61
C PHE A 129 5.38 -8.55 7.64
N VAL A 130 5.62 -7.96 6.47
CA VAL A 130 6.59 -8.50 5.50
C VAL A 130 7.99 -8.53 6.09
N TYR A 131 8.42 -7.47 6.77
CA TYR A 131 9.76 -7.39 7.35
C TYR A 131 10.01 -8.44 8.45
N VAL A 132 9.00 -8.73 9.27
CA VAL A 132 9.14 -9.64 10.43
C VAL A 132 8.86 -11.09 10.06
N PHE A 133 7.84 -11.35 9.24
CA PHE A 133 7.31 -12.70 9.04
C PHE A 133 7.62 -13.32 7.68
N VAL A 134 8.08 -12.55 6.69
CA VAL A 134 8.38 -13.09 5.36
C VAL A 134 9.88 -13.37 5.24
N PRO A 135 10.31 -14.65 5.29
CA PRO A 135 11.71 -15.00 5.07
C PRO A 135 12.11 -14.70 3.62
N GLU A 136 13.30 -14.14 3.41
CA GLU A 136 13.81 -13.89 2.07
C GLU A 136 14.17 -15.23 1.40
N THR A 137 13.42 -15.60 0.37
CA THR A 137 13.66 -16.83 -0.42
C THR A 137 14.72 -16.63 -1.51
N ARG A 138 15.19 -15.39 -1.71
CA ARG A 138 16.06 -15.03 -2.83
C ARG A 138 17.44 -15.68 -2.71
N GLY A 139 17.76 -16.55 -3.67
CA GLY A 139 19.06 -17.19 -3.79
C GLY A 139 19.22 -18.49 -2.98
N LYS A 140 18.14 -19.01 -2.38
CA LYS A 140 18.13 -20.33 -1.74
C LYS A 140 17.69 -21.42 -2.72
N SER A 141 18.21 -22.63 -2.55
CA SER A 141 17.74 -23.78 -3.30
C SER A 141 16.33 -24.17 -2.87
N LEU A 142 15.56 -24.83 -3.76
CA LEU A 142 14.20 -25.29 -3.45
C LEU A 142 14.16 -26.24 -2.23
N GLU A 143 15.23 -27.01 -2.00
CA GLU A 143 15.38 -27.94 -0.87
C GLU A 143 15.61 -27.21 0.47
N GLU A 144 16.31 -26.08 0.46
CA GLU A 144 16.48 -25.21 1.64
C GLU A 144 15.22 -24.40 1.98
N ILE A 145 14.34 -24.17 1.00
CA ILE A 145 13.06 -23.49 1.22
C ILE A 145 12.01 -24.46 1.80
N GLU A 146 11.99 -25.73 1.37
CA GLU A 146 11.10 -26.75 1.93
C GLU A 146 11.43 -27.14 3.38
N THR A 147 12.62 -26.80 3.87
CA THR A 147 13.11 -27.11 5.23
C THR A 147 13.08 -25.95 6.22
N LEU A 148 12.69 -24.74 5.78
CA LEU A 148 12.49 -23.53 6.61
C LEU A 148 11.05 -23.41 7.12
#